data_AF-A0A938WAL0-F1
#
_entry.id   AF-A0A938WAL0-F1
#
_cell.length_a   1.000
_cell.length_b   1.000
_cell.length_c   1.000
_cell.angle_alpha   90.00
_cell.angle_beta   90.00
_cell.angle_gamma   90.00
#
_symmetry.space_group_name_H-M   'P 1'
#
loop_
_entity.id
_entity.type
_entity.pdbx_description
1 polymer ?
#
loop_
_entity_poly.entity_id
_entity_poly.type
_entity_poly.pdbx_seq_one_letter_code
_entity_poly.pdbx_strand_id
1 'polypeptide(L)'
;MTDLTAIRSVLAEPFMQRALLGGLLTGALGGLLGSFAVLRQLSFFSDALGHSALLGISLGILLGVNPTLVLIPFAVVFALLVNQLVARSGLPADALLNIVYSTSLAFAVVALSLVETYRGGIQQLLFGDILGISWSDLVVIGLLLLIALGYLALSL
;
A
#
# COMPACT_ATOMS: atom_id res chain seq x y z
N MET A 1 27.63 -15.17 -24.61
CA MET A 1 28.50 -14.44 -23.65
C MET A 1 28.08 -12.98 -23.46
N THR A 2 27.38 -12.36 -24.42
CA THR A 2 26.85 -10.99 -24.38
C THR A 2 25.66 -10.79 -23.40
N ASP A 3 24.88 -11.84 -23.15
CA ASP A 3 23.66 -11.72 -22.33
C ASP A 3 23.97 -11.59 -20.83
N LEU A 4 24.99 -12.30 -20.34
CA LEU A 4 25.40 -12.25 -18.93
C LEU A 4 26.03 -10.90 -18.55
N THR A 5 26.74 -10.25 -19.48
CA THR A 5 27.30 -8.92 -19.26
C THR A 5 26.22 -7.84 -19.25
N ALA A 6 25.17 -7.99 -20.08
CA ALA A 6 24.03 -7.08 -20.11
C ALA A 6 23.18 -7.16 -18.83
N ILE A 7 22.95 -8.37 -18.32
CA ILE A 7 22.25 -8.56 -17.03
C ILE A 7 23.07 -7.93 -15.90
N ARG A 8 24.38 -8.15 -15.88
CA ARG A 8 25.25 -7.60 -14.84
C ARG A 8 25.29 -6.07 -14.85
N SER A 9 25.29 -5.44 -16.02
CA SER A 9 25.26 -3.97 -16.10
C SER A 9 23.94 -3.41 -15.58
N VAL A 10 22.81 -4.04 -15.90
CA VAL A 10 21.49 -3.61 -15.40
C VAL A 10 21.37 -3.81 -13.88
N LEU A 11 21.89 -4.91 -13.32
CA LEU A 11 21.88 -5.15 -11.87
C LEU A 11 22.81 -4.22 -11.09
N ALA A 12 23.85 -3.68 -11.73
CA ALA A 12 24.74 -2.72 -11.12
C ALA A 12 24.13 -1.32 -11.00
N GLU A 13 23.04 -1.04 -11.72
CA GLU A 13 22.41 0.27 -11.70
C GLU A 13 21.74 0.58 -10.35
N PRO A 14 21.89 1.80 -9.80
CA PRO A 14 21.35 2.16 -8.49
C PRO A 14 19.83 2.02 -8.40
N PHE A 15 19.08 2.24 -9.49
CA PHE A 15 17.62 2.06 -9.47
C PHE A 15 17.21 0.59 -9.35
N MET A 16 17.96 -0.32 -9.98
CA MET A 16 17.69 -1.76 -9.92
C MET A 16 17.99 -2.30 -8.53
N GLN A 17 19.10 -1.86 -7.93
CA GLN A 17 19.44 -2.23 -6.55
C GLN A 17 18.38 -1.75 -5.55
N ARG A 18 17.90 -0.51 -5.70
CA ARG A 18 16.81 0.04 -4.87
C ARG A 18 15.50 -0.73 -5.07
N ALA A 19 15.15 -1.08 -6.31
CA ALA A 19 13.97 -1.88 -6.59
C ALA A 19 14.03 -3.27 -5.94
N LEU A 20 15.19 -3.94 -6.01
CA LEU A 20 15.41 -5.25 -5.38
C LEU A 20 15.33 -5.17 -3.84
N LEU A 21 15.99 -4.18 -3.24
CA LEU A 21 15.93 -3.95 -1.79
C LEU A 21 14.51 -3.58 -1.34
N GLY A 22 13.84 -2.72 -2.10
CA GLY A 22 12.46 -2.31 -1.85
C GLY A 22 11.53 -3.51 -1.88
N GLY A 23 11.61 -4.36 -2.91
CA GLY A 23 10.82 -5.58 -3.03
C GLY A 23 11.09 -6.60 -1.91
N LEU A 24 12.34 -6.73 -1.46
CA LEU A 24 12.68 -7.62 -0.36
C LEU A 24 12.12 -7.12 0.97
N LEU A 25 12.21 -5.83 1.25
CA LEU A 25 11.67 -5.22 2.46
C LEU A 25 10.14 -5.23 2.49
N THR A 26 9.48 -4.85 1.39
CA THR A 26 8.02 -4.88 1.30
C THR A 26 7.47 -6.30 1.30
N GLY A 27 8.16 -7.25 0.66
CA GLY A 27 7.82 -8.67 0.71
C GLY A 27 7.91 -9.25 2.13
N ALA A 28 8.97 -8.92 2.86
CA ALA A 28 9.12 -9.32 4.27
C ALA A 28 8.01 -8.72 5.15
N LEU A 29 7.72 -7.42 4.99
CA LEU A 29 6.61 -6.74 5.66
C LEU A 29 5.26 -7.40 5.35
N GLY A 30 4.98 -7.64 4.07
CA GLY A 30 3.73 -8.25 3.61
C GLY A 30 3.54 -9.66 4.14
N GLY A 31 4.61 -10.47 4.18
CA GLY A 31 4.58 -11.81 4.78
C GLY A 31 4.28 -11.77 6.28
N LEU A 32 4.92 -10.86 7.02
CA LEU A 32 4.72 -10.66 8.46
C LEU A 32 3.30 -10.20 8.80
N LEU A 33 2.88 -9.08 8.21
CA LEU A 33 1.58 -8.48 8.47
C LEU A 33 0.45 -9.35 7.92
N GLY A 34 0.67 -10.01 6.77
CA GLY A 34 -0.30 -10.95 6.18
C GLY A 34 -0.52 -12.18 7.07
N SER A 35 0.53 -12.79 7.60
CA SER A 35 0.41 -13.90 8.55
C SER A 35 -0.38 -13.48 9.79
N PHE A 36 -0.08 -12.30 10.34
CA PHE A 36 -0.78 -11.74 11.49
C PHE A 36 -2.27 -11.45 11.20
N ALA A 37 -2.57 -10.90 10.02
CA ALA A 37 -3.94 -10.62 9.59
C ALA A 37 -4.77 -11.92 9.47
N VAL A 38 -4.18 -12.99 8.92
CA VAL A 38 -4.84 -14.30 8.81
C VAL A 38 -5.12 -14.89 10.20
N LEU A 39 -4.16 -14.84 11.13
CA LEU A 39 -4.36 -15.31 12.50
C LEU A 39 -5.50 -14.59 13.24
N ARG A 40 -5.76 -13.33 12.88
CA ARG A 40 -6.86 -12.53 13.44
C ARG A 40 -8.18 -12.65 12.68
N GLN A 41 -8.29 -13.57 11.72
CA GLN A 41 -9.46 -13.71 10.83
C GLN A 41 -9.79 -12.42 10.06
N LEU A 42 -8.75 -11.65 9.70
CA LEU A 42 -8.83 -10.43 8.90
C LEU A 42 -8.06 -10.63 7.57
N SER A 43 -8.21 -11.79 6.93
CA SER A 43 -7.49 -12.14 5.69
C SER A 43 -7.71 -11.15 4.55
N PHE A 44 -8.91 -10.57 4.45
CA PHE A 44 -9.27 -9.58 3.43
C PHE A 44 -8.94 -8.14 3.80
N PHE A 45 -8.47 -7.87 5.02
CA PHE A 45 -8.21 -6.50 5.47
C PHE A 45 -7.12 -5.82 4.66
N SER A 46 -6.01 -6.53 4.40
CA SER A 46 -4.88 -6.01 3.62
C SER A 46 -5.29 -5.66 2.19
N ASP A 47 -6.15 -6.49 1.59
CA ASP A 47 -6.68 -6.27 0.23
C ASP A 47 -7.58 -5.03 0.19
N ALA A 48 -8.54 -4.95 1.13
CA ALA A 48 -9.43 -3.80 1.25
C ALA A 48 -8.68 -2.50 1.53
N LEU A 49 -7.67 -2.51 2.41
CA LEU A 49 -6.85 -1.34 2.73
C LEU A 49 -6.02 -0.89 1.52
N GLY A 50 -5.38 -1.83 0.81
CA GLY A 50 -4.52 -1.53 -0.33
C GLY A 50 -5.28 -0.82 -1.46
N HIS A 51 -6.48 -1.28 -1.78
CA HIS A 51 -7.30 -0.62 -2.77
C HIS A 51 -7.97 0.66 -2.29
N SER A 52 -8.35 0.71 -1.01
CA SER A 52 -8.94 1.93 -0.44
C SER A 52 -7.91 3.06 -0.32
N ALA A 53 -6.62 2.72 -0.25
CA ALA A 53 -5.53 3.70 -0.31
C ALA A 53 -5.58 4.58 -1.57
N LEU A 54 -6.10 4.07 -2.69
CA LEU A 54 -6.33 4.85 -3.92
C LEU A 54 -7.32 5.98 -3.69
N LEU A 55 -8.36 5.76 -2.88
CA LEU A 55 -9.28 6.83 -2.50
C LEU A 55 -8.52 7.92 -1.75
N GLY A 56 -7.70 7.57 -0.76
CA GLY A 56 -6.85 8.52 -0.04
C GLY A 56 -5.93 9.32 -0.96
N ILE A 57 -5.28 8.65 -1.90
CA ILE A 57 -4.40 9.31 -2.89
C ILE A 57 -5.22 10.24 -3.81
N SER A 58 -6.36 9.78 -4.31
CA SER A 58 -7.24 10.59 -5.17
C SER A 58 -7.75 11.86 -4.47
N LEU A 59 -8.09 11.74 -3.17
CA LEU A 59 -8.47 12.87 -2.34
C LEU A 59 -7.29 13.83 -2.12
N GLY A 60 -6.08 13.31 -1.90
CA GLY A 60 -4.87 14.13 -1.80
C GLY A 60 -4.62 14.94 -3.07
N ILE A 61 -4.75 14.30 -4.24
CA ILE A 61 -4.61 14.94 -5.55
C ILE A 61 -5.69 16.02 -5.75
N LEU A 62 -6.96 15.72 -5.45
CA LEU A 62 -8.07 16.67 -5.54
C LEU A 62 -7.87 17.91 -4.65
N LEU A 63 -7.33 17.71 -3.46
CA LEU A 63 -7.05 18.79 -2.50
C LEU A 63 -5.74 19.54 -2.79
N GLY A 64 -4.96 19.09 -3.79
CA GLY A 64 -3.64 19.67 -4.11
C GLY A 64 -2.57 19.39 -3.05
N VAL A 65 -2.78 18.40 -2.18
CA VAL A 65 -1.84 18.00 -1.13
C VAL A 65 -0.96 16.86 -1.64
N ASN A 66 0.29 16.79 -1.16
CA ASN A 66 1.19 15.71 -1.51
C ASN A 66 0.56 14.33 -1.16
N PRO A 67 0.34 13.44 -2.14
CA PRO A 67 -0.31 12.14 -1.92
C PRO A 67 0.35 11.29 -0.85
N THR A 68 1.69 11.30 -0.77
CA THR A 68 2.46 10.51 0.21
C THR A 68 2.13 10.92 1.64
N LEU A 69 1.86 12.22 1.86
CA LEU A 69 1.50 12.74 3.19
C LEU A 69 0.06 12.40 3.57
N VAL A 70 -0.85 12.29 2.59
CA VAL A 70 -2.26 11.95 2.83
C VAL A 70 -2.44 10.46 3.02
N LEU A 71 -1.61 9.64 2.38
CA LEU A 71 -1.71 8.19 2.34
C LEU A 71 -1.72 7.55 3.73
N ILE A 72 -0.72 7.85 4.57
CA ILE A 72 -0.58 7.28 5.91
C ILE A 72 -1.76 7.66 6.82
N PRO A 73 -2.10 8.95 7.03
CA PRO A 73 -3.23 9.31 7.89
C PRO A 73 -4.55 8.78 7.34
N PHE A 74 -4.75 8.76 6.02
CA PHE A 74 -5.93 8.13 5.43
C PHE A 74 -6.01 6.64 5.75
N ALA A 75 -4.91 5.89 5.60
CA ALA A 75 -4.87 4.46 5.92
C ALA A 75 -5.19 4.18 7.40
N VAL A 76 -4.69 5.03 8.31
CA VAL A 76 -5.01 4.92 9.75
C VAL A 76 -6.49 5.19 10.00
N VAL A 77 -7.04 6.28 9.47
CA VAL A 77 -8.46 6.62 9.62
C VAL A 77 -9.35 5.53 9.03
N PHE A 78 -9.01 5.02 7.84
CA PHE A 78 -9.72 3.93 7.19
C PHE A 78 -9.69 2.66 8.04
N ALA A 79 -8.52 2.26 8.56
CA ALA A 79 -8.38 1.09 9.42
C ALA A 79 -9.25 1.21 10.68
N LEU A 80 -9.28 2.38 11.33
CA LEU A 80 -10.11 2.63 12.50
C LEU A 80 -11.62 2.58 12.18
N LEU A 81 -12.03 3.20 11.06
CA LEU A 81 -13.42 3.18 10.59
C LEU A 81 -13.89 1.75 10.33
N VAL A 82 -13.11 0.98 9.58
CA VAL A 82 -13.41 -0.42 9.26
C VAL A 82 -13.47 -1.26 10.51
N ASN A 83 -12.50 -1.13 11.42
CA ASN A 83 -12.50 -1.85 12.69
C ASN A 83 -13.77 -1.58 13.52
N GLN A 84 -14.22 -0.31 13.56
CA GLN A 84 -15.45 0.05 14.25
C GLN A 84 -16.72 -0.43 13.53
N LEU A 85 -16.72 -0.46 12.20
CA LEU A 85 -17.83 -1.02 11.40
C LEU A 85 -17.96 -2.53 11.61
N VAL A 86 -16.85 -3.26 11.57
CA VAL A 86 -16.80 -4.70 11.82
C VAL A 86 -17.32 -5.00 13.24
N ALA A 87 -16.93 -4.21 14.24
CA ALA A 87 -17.41 -4.39 15.61
C ALA A 87 -18.92 -4.12 15.82
N ARG A 88 -19.57 -3.31 14.97
CA ARG A 88 -20.97 -2.86 15.17
C ARG A 88 -22.00 -3.52 14.25
N SER A 89 -21.60 -3.97 13.07
CA SER A 89 -22.53 -4.34 11.98
C SER A 89 -23.18 -5.72 12.13
N GLY A 90 -22.63 -6.60 12.96
CA GLY A 90 -23.08 -8.01 13.07
C GLY A 90 -22.89 -8.84 11.79
N LEU A 91 -22.30 -8.25 10.73
CA LEU A 91 -22.01 -8.91 9.47
C LEU A 91 -20.64 -9.62 9.54
N PRO A 92 -20.41 -10.65 8.71
CA PRO A 92 -19.08 -11.24 8.54
C PRO A 92 -18.08 -10.15 8.12
N ALA A 93 -16.91 -10.12 8.76
CA ALA A 93 -15.87 -9.12 8.49
C ALA A 93 -15.52 -9.05 7.00
N ASP A 94 -15.40 -10.19 6.34
CA ASP A 94 -15.07 -10.29 4.91
C ASP A 94 -16.11 -9.62 4.00
N ALA A 95 -17.40 -9.80 4.30
CA ALA A 95 -18.48 -9.17 3.53
C ALA A 95 -18.43 -7.65 3.69
N LEU A 96 -18.19 -7.17 4.91
CA LEU A 96 -18.09 -5.75 5.22
C LEU A 96 -16.88 -5.11 4.53
N LEU A 97 -15.72 -5.78 4.60
CA LEU A 97 -14.49 -5.36 3.94
C LEU A 97 -14.69 -5.25 2.43
N ASN A 98 -15.35 -6.22 1.80
CA ASN A 98 -15.64 -6.20 0.36
C ASN A 98 -16.57 -5.04 -0.05
N ILE A 99 -17.59 -4.72 0.77
CA ILE A 99 -18.48 -3.58 0.54
C ILE A 99 -17.71 -2.27 0.64
N VAL A 100 -16.91 -2.09 1.70
CA VAL A 100 -16.12 -0.87 1.91
C VAL A 100 -15.06 -0.71 0.82
N TYR A 101 -14.36 -1.77 0.46
CA TYR A 101 -13.42 -1.79 -0.65
C TYR A 101 -14.06 -1.35 -1.97
N SER A 102 -15.15 -2.02 -2.38
CA SER A 102 -15.79 -1.77 -3.67
C SER A 102 -16.34 -0.34 -3.77
N THR A 103 -16.92 0.16 -2.67
CA THR A 103 -17.40 1.55 -2.59
C THR A 103 -16.24 2.55 -2.62
N SER A 104 -15.17 2.30 -1.86
CA SER A 104 -13.98 3.15 -1.85
C SER A 104 -13.32 3.24 -3.22
N LEU A 105 -13.21 2.11 -3.94
CA LEU A 105 -12.65 2.09 -5.30
C LEU A 105 -13.53 2.87 -6.28
N ALA A 106 -14.86 2.70 -6.22
CA ALA A 106 -15.78 3.47 -7.04
C ALA A 106 -15.64 4.97 -6.79
N PHE A 107 -15.59 5.39 -5.53
CA PHE A 107 -15.33 6.79 -5.17
C PHE A 107 -13.98 7.29 -5.65
N ALA A 108 -12.91 6.50 -5.56
CA ALA A 108 -11.58 6.88 -6.03
C ALA A 108 -11.57 7.13 -7.53
N VAL A 109 -12.21 6.26 -8.31
CA VAL A 109 -12.31 6.41 -9.78
C VAL A 109 -13.13 7.64 -10.16
N VAL A 110 -14.27 7.89 -9.49
CA VAL A 110 -15.06 9.10 -9.70
C VAL A 110 -14.24 10.34 -9.35
N ALA A 111 -13.58 10.35 -8.20
CA ALA A 111 -12.71 11.43 -7.74
C ALA A 111 -11.60 11.76 -8.76
N LEU A 112 -10.90 10.74 -9.25
CA LEU A 112 -9.86 10.91 -10.27
C LEU A 112 -10.42 11.38 -11.61
N SER A 113 -11.63 10.97 -11.98
CA SER A 113 -12.28 11.40 -13.24
C SER A 113 -12.63 12.89 -13.25
N LEU A 114 -12.76 13.51 -12.08
CA LEU A 114 -12.97 14.95 -11.94
C LEU A 114 -11.67 15.76 -12.05
N VAL A 115 -10.50 15.12 -11.94
CA VAL A 115 -9.19 15.78 -12.03
C VAL A 115 -8.72 15.79 -13.49
N GLU A 116 -8.99 16.89 -14.21
CA GLU A 116 -8.57 17.05 -15.61
C GLU A 116 -7.03 17.04 -15.80
N THR A 117 -6.26 17.32 -14.74
CA THR A 117 -4.80 17.48 -14.81
C THR A 117 -4.01 16.18 -14.64
N TYR A 118 -4.64 15.07 -14.21
CA TYR A 118 -3.91 13.84 -13.90
C TYR A 118 -3.59 13.01 -15.15
N ARG A 119 -2.42 13.25 -15.74
CA ARG A 119 -1.92 12.56 -16.95
C ARG A 119 -1.09 11.30 -16.66
N GLY A 120 -0.87 10.94 -15.39
CA GLY A 120 -0.02 9.82 -14.98
C GLY A 120 -0.57 8.43 -15.33
N GLY A 121 -1.83 8.35 -15.77
CA GLY A 121 -2.51 7.08 -16.01
C GLY A 121 -2.86 6.38 -14.71
N ILE A 122 -4.11 5.95 -14.58
CA ILE A 122 -4.62 5.25 -13.39
C ILE A 122 -3.78 3.99 -13.10
N GLN A 123 -3.20 3.39 -14.14
CA GLN A 123 -2.34 2.20 -14.04
C GLN A 123 -1.07 2.45 -13.22
N GLN A 124 -0.40 3.60 -13.34
CA GLN A 124 0.77 3.90 -12.51
C GLN A 124 0.39 4.07 -11.03
N LEU A 125 -0.82 4.58 -10.76
CA LEU A 125 -1.33 4.71 -9.40
C LEU A 125 -1.77 3.36 -8.81
N LEU A 126 -2.37 2.50 -9.64
CA LEU A 126 -2.88 1.18 -9.27
C LEU A 126 -1.77 0.17 -8.98
N PHE A 127 -0.73 0.16 -9.82
CA PHE A 127 0.33 -0.85 -9.76
C PHE A 127 1.65 -0.31 -9.21
N GLY A 128 1.82 1.01 -9.16
CA GLY A 128 3.06 1.66 -8.75
C GLY A 128 4.18 1.51 -9.77
N ASP A 129 5.32 2.14 -9.48
CA ASP A 129 6.58 1.92 -10.17
C ASP A 129 7.66 1.56 -9.15
N ILE A 130 8.08 0.29 -9.16
CA ILE A 130 9.12 -0.22 -8.26
C ILE A 130 10.50 0.36 -8.58
N LEU A 131 10.74 0.77 -9.83
CA LEU A 131 12.02 1.32 -10.27
C LEU A 131 12.18 2.78 -9.79
N GLY A 132 11.08 3.46 -9.51
CA GLY A 132 11.02 4.82 -9.01
C GLY A 132 11.32 4.99 -7.52
N ILE A 133 11.57 3.90 -6.78
CA ILE A 133 11.83 3.95 -5.33
C ILE A 133 13.06 4.82 -5.00
N SER A 134 12.85 5.78 -4.12
CA SER A 134 13.90 6.66 -3.60
C SER A 134 14.54 6.09 -2.32
N TRP A 135 15.68 6.66 -1.92
CA TRP A 135 16.34 6.29 -0.65
C TRP A 135 15.48 6.61 0.57
N SER A 136 14.70 7.69 0.53
CA SER A 136 13.73 8.01 1.59
C SER A 136 12.66 6.94 1.73
N ASP A 137 12.17 6.38 0.63
CA ASP A 137 11.13 5.34 0.67
C ASP A 137 11.67 4.05 1.31
N LEU A 138 12.91 3.67 0.98
CA LEU A 138 13.60 2.54 1.60
C LEU A 138 13.76 2.70 3.12
N VAL A 139 14.09 3.90 3.59
CA VAL A 139 14.18 4.20 5.03
C VAL A 139 12.82 4.07 5.69
N VAL A 140 11.75 4.59 5.08
CA VAL A 140 10.38 4.49 5.60
C VAL A 140 9.93 3.03 5.68
N ILE A 141 10.13 2.24 4.61
CA ILE A 141 9.77 0.82 4.58
C ILE A 141 10.57 0.05 5.63
N GLY A 142 11.89 0.30 5.74
CA GLY A 142 12.73 -0.33 6.76
C GLY A 142 12.29 0.00 8.19
N LEU A 143 11.93 1.26 8.45
CA LEU A 143 11.42 1.70 9.75
C LEU A 143 10.08 1.05 10.08
N LEU A 144 9.16 0.97 9.11
CA LEU A 144 7.89 0.25 9.27
C LEU A 144 8.10 -1.25 9.55
N LEU A 145 9.07 -1.89 8.90
CA LEU A 145 9.44 -3.29 9.17
C LEU A 145 9.94 -3.47 10.61
N LEU A 146 10.81 -2.58 11.07
CA LEU A 146 11.31 -2.62 12.45
C LEU A 146 10.20 -2.40 13.47
N ILE A 147 9.27 -1.46 13.22
CA ILE A 147 8.09 -1.25 14.07
C ILE A 147 7.23 -2.51 14.10
N ALA A 148 6.95 -3.12 12.95
CA ALA A 148 6.14 -4.33 12.86
C ALA A 148 6.77 -5.51 13.62
N LEU A 149 8.09 -5.70 13.47
CA LEU A 149 8.85 -6.70 14.22
C LEU A 149 8.84 -6.41 15.73
N GLY A 150 9.04 -5.15 16.13
CA GLY A 150 8.99 -4.74 17.53
C GLY A 150 7.63 -4.98 18.17
N TYR A 151 6.55 -4.65 17.45
CA TYR A 151 5.18 -4.93 17.89
C TYR A 151 4.94 -6.43 18.07
N LEU A 152 5.39 -7.25 17.11
CA LEU A 152 5.22 -8.70 17.19
C LEU A 152 6.02 -9.28 18.37
N ALA A 153 7.26 -8.84 18.56
CA ALA A 153 8.10 -9.26 19.68
C ALA A 153 7.54 -8.87 21.06
N LEU A 154 6.86 -7.72 21.16
CA LEU A 154 6.15 -7.30 22.38
C LEU A 154 4.84 -8.07 22.62
N SER A 155 4.24 -8.61 21.57
CA SER A 155 2.97 -9.33 21.64
C SER A 155 3.12 -10.83 21.94
N LEU A 156 4.33 -11.38 21.78
CA LEU A 156 4.73 -12.74 22.15
C LEU A 156 5.23 -12.78 23.59
#